data_AF-X1GK69-F1
#
_entry.id   AF-X1GK69-F1
#
_cell.length_a   1.000
_cell.length_b   1.000
_cell.length_c   1.000
_cell.angle_alpha   90.00
_cell.angle_beta   90.00
_cell.angle_gamma   90.00
#
_symmetry.space_group_name_H-M   'P 1'
#
loop_
_entity.id
_entity.type
_entity.pdbx_description
1 polymer ?
#
loop_
_entity_poly.entity_id
_entity_poly.type
_entity_poly.pdbx_seq_one_letter_code
_entity_poly.pdbx_strand_id
1 'polypeptide(L)'
;MILKKYKNQLLTIIQEHRFETSLFTAENGPIGDDNYFIMGLRDSPLRFAVKPYQGSLDSFLYRSSEFRADFPMSSSDHYADEGMLTTYFKSWLDDVVQPYLDNVNTPDLWHILEETRSRTKSELGTPEDFGPFSDEEKTHIRLSLNEFRLLITQNFNPNQEELKTVDARLQYLSDAIDKHNKFDWKGIAISTVISITIALSLNPEQGNQLFQLFKQIFSNILYLLP
;
A
#
# COMPACT_ATOMS: atom_id res chain seq x y z
N MET A 1 25.32 28.27 5.23
CA MET A 1 24.51 27.83 4.07
C MET A 1 25.20 26.64 3.43
N ILE A 2 24.48 25.55 3.16
CA ILE A 2 25.07 24.37 2.49
C ILE A 2 25.31 24.63 1.00
N LEU A 3 26.45 24.17 0.47
CA LEU A 3 26.81 24.35 -0.93
C LEU A 3 25.89 23.56 -1.87
N LYS A 4 25.69 24.08 -3.09
CA LYS A 4 24.87 23.42 -4.13
C LYS A 4 25.38 22.01 -4.46
N LYS A 5 26.70 21.77 -4.41
CA LYS A 5 27.27 20.43 -4.69
C LYS A 5 26.69 19.35 -3.77
N TYR A 6 26.53 19.65 -2.49
CA TYR A 6 25.98 18.71 -1.51
C TYR A 6 24.48 18.53 -1.68
N LYS A 7 23.73 19.61 -1.97
CA LYS A 7 22.30 19.50 -2.30
C LYS A 7 22.07 18.59 -3.51
N ASN A 8 22.88 18.75 -4.54
CA ASN A 8 22.81 17.92 -5.74
C ASN A 8 23.22 16.47 -5.45
N GLN A 9 24.22 16.26 -4.59
CA GLN A 9 24.65 14.92 -4.18
C GLN A 9 23.53 14.16 -3.46
N LEU A 10 22.81 14.81 -2.53
CA LEU A 10 21.64 14.21 -1.89
C LEU A 10 20.54 13.85 -2.91
N LEU A 11 20.32 14.70 -3.91
CA LEU A 11 19.37 14.40 -4.99
C LEU A 11 19.83 13.21 -5.86
N THR A 12 21.12 13.11 -6.17
CA THR A 12 21.68 11.97 -6.90
C THR A 12 21.50 10.68 -6.09
N ILE A 13 21.69 10.71 -4.77
CA ILE A 13 21.48 9.54 -3.91
C ILE A 13 20.02 9.05 -3.98
N ILE A 14 19.04 9.96 -3.97
CA ILE A 14 17.61 9.59 -4.16
C ILE A 14 17.42 8.82 -5.47
N GLN A 15 18.00 9.32 -6.57
CA GLN A 15 17.91 8.68 -7.88
C GLN A 15 18.61 7.32 -7.92
N GLU A 16 19.77 7.20 -7.29
CA GLU A 16 20.51 5.93 -7.16
C GLU A 16 19.72 4.86 -6.39
N HIS A 17 18.94 5.28 -5.38
CA HIS A 17 18.03 4.41 -4.62
C HIS A 17 16.71 4.16 -5.35
N ARG A 18 16.59 4.60 -6.61
CA ARG A 18 15.43 4.42 -7.48
C ARG A 18 14.14 5.04 -6.95
N PHE A 19 14.22 6.00 -6.05
CA PHE A 19 13.06 6.80 -5.66
C PHE A 19 12.76 7.86 -6.71
N GLU A 20 11.47 8.14 -6.91
CA GLU A 20 11.06 9.28 -7.72
C GLU A 20 11.37 10.59 -7.00
N THR A 21 12.16 11.46 -7.64
CA THR A 21 12.53 12.76 -7.06
C THR A 21 11.33 13.68 -6.78
N SER A 22 10.21 13.48 -7.46
CA SER A 22 8.93 14.18 -7.25
C SER A 22 8.35 13.94 -5.85
N LEU A 23 8.66 12.80 -5.23
CA LEU A 23 8.23 12.45 -3.87
C LEU A 23 8.94 13.30 -2.82
N PHE A 24 10.01 14.00 -3.17
CA PHE A 24 10.77 14.80 -2.21
C PHE A 24 10.50 16.29 -2.37
N THR A 25 10.60 16.99 -1.25
CA THR A 25 10.57 18.44 -1.14
C THR A 25 11.88 18.92 -0.54
N ALA A 26 12.30 20.12 -0.90
CA ALA A 26 13.52 20.71 -0.39
C ALA A 26 13.27 22.18 -0.05
N GLU A 27 13.50 22.54 1.21
CA GLU A 27 13.31 23.90 1.72
C GLU A 27 14.45 24.29 2.66
N ASN A 28 14.54 25.58 3.01
CA ASN A 28 15.34 25.97 4.17
C ASN A 28 14.36 26.45 5.24
N GLY A 29 14.51 25.97 6.46
CA GLY A 29 13.58 26.27 7.53
C GLY A 29 14.20 26.09 8.91
N PRO A 30 13.55 26.63 9.94
CA PRO A 30 14.01 26.50 11.31
C PRO A 30 13.70 25.10 11.86
N ILE A 31 14.64 24.55 12.63
CA ILE A 31 14.42 23.42 13.53
C ILE A 31 14.97 23.83 14.89
N GLY A 32 14.08 24.13 15.83
CA GLY A 32 14.44 24.84 17.06
C GLY A 32 14.91 26.26 16.73
N ASP A 33 16.06 26.65 17.27
CA ASP A 33 16.64 27.99 17.08
C ASP A 33 17.55 28.10 15.85
N ASP A 34 17.77 27.00 15.13
CA ASP A 34 18.74 26.91 14.04
C ASP A 34 18.07 26.71 12.67
N ASN A 35 18.68 27.25 11.61
CA ASN A 35 18.21 27.07 10.23
C ASN A 35 18.93 25.92 9.53
N TYR A 36 18.15 25.02 8.94
CA TYR A 36 18.64 23.86 8.20
C TYR A 36 18.22 23.93 6.74
N PHE A 37 18.98 23.24 5.88
CA PHE A 37 18.44 22.74 4.62
C PHE A 37 17.71 21.43 4.92
N ILE A 38 16.41 21.40 4.63
CA ILE A 38 15.52 20.31 4.99
C ILE A 38 15.05 19.66 3.71
N MET A 39 15.26 18.35 3.63
CA MET A 39 14.67 17.49 2.62
C MET A 39 13.57 16.67 3.27
N GLY A 40 12.36 16.71 2.73
CA GLY A 40 11.21 15.99 3.27
C GLY A 40 10.58 15.07 2.24
N LEU A 41 10.05 13.93 2.67
CA LEU A 41 9.15 13.14 1.83
C LEU A 41 7.77 13.82 1.84
N ARG A 42 7.25 14.11 0.65
CA ARG A 42 6.00 14.84 0.43
C ARG A 42 4.84 14.14 1.12
N ASP A 43 3.92 14.94 1.67
CA ASP A 43 2.72 14.47 2.37
C ASP A 43 3.02 13.51 3.53
N SER A 44 4.22 13.63 4.12
CA SER A 44 4.65 12.82 5.25
C SER A 44 5.37 13.69 6.30
N PRO A 45 5.49 13.20 7.55
CA PRO A 45 6.30 13.85 8.58
C PRO A 45 7.80 13.61 8.42
N LEU A 46 8.23 12.77 7.46
CA LEU A 46 9.63 12.35 7.34
C LEU A 46 10.51 13.47 6.79
N ARG A 47 11.58 13.78 7.53
CA ARG A 47 12.51 14.86 7.19
C ARG A 47 13.96 14.43 7.44
N PHE A 48 14.86 14.93 6.61
CA PHE A 48 16.30 14.91 6.79
C PHE A 48 16.82 16.34 6.69
N ALA A 49 17.42 16.84 7.75
CA ALA A 49 17.83 18.22 7.88
C ALA A 49 19.33 18.31 8.06
N VAL A 50 19.99 19.20 7.32
CA VAL A 50 21.44 19.39 7.37
C VAL A 50 21.80 20.87 7.43
N LYS A 51 22.77 21.22 8.28
CA LYS A 51 23.39 22.54 8.34
C LYS A 51 24.91 22.42 8.42
N PRO A 52 25.68 23.43 7.99
CA PRO A 52 27.13 23.41 8.17
C PRO A 52 27.54 23.50 9.65
N TYR A 53 28.57 22.74 10.05
CA TYR A 53 29.13 22.81 11.40
C TYR A 53 30.05 24.03 11.53
N GLN A 54 29.71 24.97 12.41
CA GLN A 54 30.53 26.16 12.73
C GLN A 54 31.01 26.95 11.49
N GLY A 55 30.23 26.97 10.42
CA GLY A 55 30.59 27.66 9.17
C GLY A 55 31.57 26.90 8.27
N SER A 56 31.91 25.65 8.60
CA SER A 56 32.68 24.76 7.73
C SER A 56 31.99 24.55 6.37
N LEU A 57 32.78 24.25 5.34
CA LEU A 57 32.27 23.95 4.00
C LEU A 57 32.09 22.44 3.76
N ASP A 58 32.71 21.58 4.56
CA ASP A 58 32.77 20.12 4.34
C ASP A 58 32.34 19.30 5.57
N SER A 59 32.00 19.98 6.66
CA SER A 59 31.56 19.38 7.92
C SER A 59 30.16 19.86 8.26
N PHE A 60 29.32 18.94 8.70
CA PHE A 60 27.88 19.12 8.82
C PHE A 60 27.37 18.66 10.18
N LEU A 61 26.28 19.30 10.58
CA LEU A 61 25.36 18.77 11.57
C LEU A 61 24.09 18.34 10.85
N TYR A 62 23.61 17.14 11.14
CA TYR A 62 22.35 16.66 10.58
C TYR A 62 21.40 16.14 11.67
N ARG A 63 20.12 16.15 11.32
CA ARG A 63 19.04 15.46 12.04
C ARG A 63 18.17 14.74 11.04
N SER A 64 17.56 13.64 11.47
CA SER A 64 16.64 12.87 10.62
C SER A 64 15.48 12.36 11.44
N SER A 65 14.32 12.20 10.80
CA SER A 65 13.21 11.45 11.38
C SER A 65 13.63 10.00 11.64
N GLU A 66 13.20 9.46 12.78
CA GLU A 66 13.36 8.06 13.14
C GLU A 66 12.12 7.25 12.74
N PHE A 67 12.29 5.99 12.32
CA PHE A 67 11.17 5.09 12.04
C PHE A 67 10.55 4.56 13.35
N ARG A 68 9.80 5.43 14.03
CA ARG A 68 9.12 5.18 15.32
C ARG A 68 7.76 5.90 15.32
N ALA A 69 6.94 5.64 16.34
CA ALA A 69 5.67 6.34 16.53
C ALA A 69 5.87 7.87 16.43
N ASP A 70 5.04 8.51 15.61
CA ASP A 70 5.06 9.96 15.32
C ASP A 70 6.31 10.48 14.57
N PHE A 71 7.18 9.59 14.09
CA PHE A 71 8.38 9.89 13.30
C PHE A 71 9.22 11.05 13.85
N PRO A 72 9.61 10.99 15.14
CA PRO A 72 10.31 12.08 15.78
C PRO A 72 11.64 12.35 15.08
N MET A 73 11.98 13.63 14.96
CA MET A 73 13.32 14.02 14.57
C MET A 73 14.32 13.61 15.66
N SER A 74 15.53 13.22 15.28
CA SER A 74 16.58 12.90 16.23
C SER A 74 16.77 14.03 17.27
N SER A 75 16.89 13.63 18.54
CA SER A 75 16.93 14.57 19.68
C SER A 75 18.16 15.48 19.69
N SER A 76 19.26 15.05 19.06
CA SER A 76 20.50 15.80 18.95
C SER A 76 20.96 15.92 17.50
N ASP A 77 21.80 16.94 17.25
CA ASP A 77 22.58 17.05 16.03
C ASP A 77 23.67 15.98 16.00
N HIS A 78 23.80 15.32 14.86
CA HIS A 78 24.88 14.38 14.58
C HIS A 78 25.93 15.05 13.70
N TYR A 79 27.19 14.88 14.06
CA TYR A 79 28.31 15.35 13.24
C TYR A 79 28.54 14.42 12.05
N ALA A 80 28.82 14.99 10.88
CA ALA A 80 29.17 14.25 9.69
C ALA A 80 30.12 15.06 8.80
N ASP A 81 31.14 14.42 8.24
CA ASP A 81 31.81 14.93 7.05
C ASP A 81 31.00 14.60 5.77
N GLU A 82 31.50 14.95 4.59
CA GLU A 82 30.85 14.66 3.30
C GLU A 82 30.53 13.17 3.09
N GLY A 83 31.44 12.28 3.45
CA GLY A 83 31.27 10.82 3.26
C GLY A 83 30.27 10.24 4.24
N MET A 84 30.34 10.69 5.50
CA MET A 84 29.39 10.30 6.54
C MET A 84 27.99 10.83 6.23
N LEU A 85 27.85 12.08 5.78
CA LEU A 85 26.56 12.67 5.43
C LEU A 85 25.86 11.86 4.35
N THR A 86 26.61 11.48 3.31
CA THR A 86 26.14 10.58 2.25
C THR A 86 25.67 9.26 2.83
N THR A 87 26.48 8.64 3.69
CA THR A 87 26.17 7.34 4.31
C THR A 87 24.90 7.42 5.16
N TYR A 88 24.78 8.42 6.02
CA TYR A 88 23.63 8.59 6.90
C TYR A 88 22.36 8.95 6.13
N PHE A 89 22.48 9.71 5.05
CA PHE A 89 21.33 9.99 4.18
C PHE A 89 20.84 8.72 3.47
N LYS A 90 21.75 7.85 3.01
CA LYS A 90 21.39 6.53 2.47
C LYS A 90 20.67 5.67 3.51
N SER A 91 21.23 5.55 4.71
CA SER A 91 20.57 4.83 5.80
C SER A 91 19.19 5.40 6.14
N TRP A 92 19.01 6.72 6.12
CA TRP A 92 17.70 7.31 6.33
C TRP A 92 16.69 6.93 5.23
N LEU A 93 17.13 6.85 3.97
CA LEU A 93 16.26 6.36 2.88
C LEU A 93 15.87 4.89 3.10
N ASP A 94 16.84 4.03 3.44
CA ASP A 94 16.64 2.58 3.57
C ASP A 94 15.88 2.19 4.85
N ASP A 95 16.19 2.84 5.98
CA ASP A 95 15.70 2.45 7.30
C ASP A 95 14.42 3.21 7.71
N VAL A 96 14.09 4.30 7.02
CA VAL A 96 12.94 5.17 7.38
C VAL A 96 12.02 5.44 6.22
N VAL A 97 12.52 5.89 5.07
CA VAL A 97 11.67 6.25 3.93
C VAL A 97 11.08 5.02 3.25
N GLN A 98 11.90 4.01 2.92
CA GLN A 98 11.42 2.78 2.30
C GLN A 98 10.38 2.05 3.17
N PRO A 99 10.62 1.80 4.47
CA PRO A 99 9.65 1.10 5.31
C PRO A 99 8.36 1.90 5.53
N TYR A 100 8.43 3.24 5.51
CA TYR A 100 7.23 4.08 5.54
C TYR A 100 6.39 3.93 4.28
N LEU A 101 7.02 4.01 3.10
CA LEU A 101 6.33 3.82 1.83
C LEU A 101 5.75 2.40 1.74
N ASP A 102 6.48 1.38 2.17
CA ASP A 102 5.98 0.01 2.23
C ASP A 102 4.77 -0.10 3.16
N ASN A 103 4.81 0.54 4.34
CA ASN A 103 3.70 0.52 5.29
C ASN A 103 2.44 1.22 4.75
N VAL A 104 2.59 2.39 4.13
CA VAL A 104 1.47 3.15 3.54
C VAL A 104 0.88 2.42 2.33
N ASN A 105 1.72 1.73 1.55
CA ASN A 105 1.28 0.97 0.38
C ASN A 105 0.77 -0.43 0.74
N THR A 106 1.07 -0.94 1.94
CA THR A 106 0.58 -2.23 2.41
C THR A 106 -0.91 -2.12 2.79
N PRO A 107 -1.79 -2.93 2.21
CA PRO A 107 -3.20 -2.94 2.59
C PRO A 107 -3.39 -3.28 4.07
N ASP A 108 -4.22 -2.51 4.77
CA ASP A 108 -4.67 -2.87 6.11
C ASP A 108 -5.68 -4.02 6.03
N LEU A 109 -5.16 -5.24 6.08
CA LEU A 109 -5.95 -6.46 6.05
C LEU A 109 -6.89 -6.56 7.26
N TRP A 110 -6.56 -5.95 8.40
CA TRP A 110 -7.42 -5.96 9.59
C TRP A 110 -8.60 -5.02 9.41
N HIS A 111 -8.37 -3.82 8.90
CA HIS A 111 -9.46 -2.92 8.53
C HIS A 111 -10.38 -3.56 7.48
N ILE A 112 -9.82 -4.20 6.46
CA ILE A 112 -10.62 -4.95 5.47
C ILE A 112 -11.45 -6.04 6.17
N LEU A 113 -10.85 -6.80 7.10
CA LEU A 113 -11.56 -7.83 7.86
C LEU A 113 -12.63 -7.24 8.79
N GLU A 114 -12.41 -6.10 9.42
CA GLU A 114 -13.35 -5.43 10.33
C GLU A 114 -14.50 -4.76 9.58
N GLU A 115 -14.23 -4.07 8.48
CA GLU A 115 -15.26 -3.59 7.57
C GLU A 115 -16.07 -4.76 7.02
N THR A 116 -15.40 -5.84 6.62
CA THR A 116 -16.07 -7.05 6.18
C THR A 116 -16.95 -7.61 7.30
N ARG A 117 -16.45 -7.75 8.54
CA ARG A 117 -17.18 -8.29 9.70
C ARG A 117 -18.36 -7.43 10.13
N SER A 118 -18.20 -6.11 10.13
CA SER A 118 -19.26 -5.16 10.52
C SER A 118 -20.37 -5.13 9.48
N ARG A 119 -20.02 -5.16 8.19
CA ARG A 119 -20.97 -5.31 7.07
C ARG A 119 -21.64 -6.67 7.09
N THR A 120 -20.88 -7.76 7.24
CA THR A 120 -21.43 -9.12 7.32
C THR A 120 -22.31 -9.38 8.54
N LYS A 121 -22.07 -8.76 9.71
CA LYS A 121 -22.98 -8.89 10.88
C LYS A 121 -24.33 -8.20 10.68
N SER A 122 -24.43 -7.23 9.78
CA SER A 122 -25.68 -6.55 9.45
C SER A 122 -26.35 -7.06 8.18
N GLU A 123 -25.61 -7.78 7.31
CA GLU A 123 -26.00 -8.04 5.92
C GLU A 123 -25.89 -9.52 5.50
N LEU A 124 -25.28 -10.41 6.31
CA LEU A 124 -25.34 -11.86 6.07
C LEU A 124 -26.68 -12.45 6.54
N GLY A 125 -27.72 -12.19 5.76
CA GLY A 125 -28.88 -13.08 5.67
C GLY A 125 -29.97 -12.86 6.72
N THR A 126 -31.19 -12.73 6.22
CA THR A 126 -32.31 -13.44 6.84
C THR A 126 -31.91 -14.92 7.02
N PRO A 127 -32.33 -15.61 8.11
CA PRO A 127 -31.87 -16.95 8.49
C PRO A 127 -32.10 -18.12 7.49
N GLU A 128 -32.45 -17.86 6.24
CA GLU A 128 -33.12 -18.84 5.35
C GLU A 128 -32.29 -19.31 4.14
N ASP A 129 -31.09 -18.78 3.88
CA ASP A 129 -30.35 -19.07 2.63
C ASP A 129 -29.20 -20.11 2.78
N PHE A 130 -29.47 -21.20 3.51
CA PHE A 130 -28.57 -22.37 3.65
C PHE A 130 -28.78 -23.43 2.55
N GLY A 131 -29.59 -23.13 1.53
CA GLY A 131 -29.83 -24.01 0.40
C GLY A 131 -28.62 -24.16 -0.53
N PRO A 132 -28.54 -25.24 -1.33
CA PRO A 132 -27.60 -25.34 -2.43
C PRO A 132 -27.99 -24.37 -3.56
N PHE A 133 -27.04 -24.06 -4.44
CA PHE A 133 -27.33 -23.35 -5.69
C PHE A 133 -28.11 -24.21 -6.68
N SER A 134 -29.08 -23.62 -7.39
CA SER A 134 -29.71 -24.24 -8.56
C SER A 134 -28.74 -24.32 -9.73
N ASP A 135 -29.06 -25.15 -10.74
CA ASP A 135 -28.21 -25.30 -11.92
C ASP A 135 -28.13 -24.01 -12.76
N GLU A 136 -29.21 -23.23 -12.78
CA GLU A 136 -29.25 -21.90 -13.40
C GLU A 136 -28.36 -20.92 -12.64
N GLU A 137 -28.43 -20.89 -11.30
CA GLU A 137 -27.57 -20.05 -10.46
C GLU A 137 -26.10 -20.40 -10.65
N LYS A 138 -25.76 -21.70 -10.64
CA LYS A 138 -24.39 -22.19 -10.90
C LYS A 138 -23.86 -21.70 -12.23
N THR A 139 -24.67 -21.80 -13.28
CA THR A 139 -24.30 -21.35 -14.63
C THR A 139 -24.07 -19.84 -14.64
N HIS A 140 -24.96 -19.08 -14.02
CA HIS A 140 -24.83 -17.63 -13.95
C HIS A 140 -23.58 -17.18 -13.19
N ILE A 141 -23.28 -17.78 -12.02
CA ILE A 141 -22.07 -17.49 -11.24
C ILE A 141 -20.81 -17.75 -12.04
N ARG A 142 -20.74 -18.88 -12.76
CA ARG A 142 -19.56 -19.22 -13.58
C ARG A 142 -19.33 -18.20 -14.70
N LEU A 143 -20.40 -17.70 -15.32
CA LEU A 143 -20.31 -16.62 -16.31
C LEU A 143 -19.84 -15.32 -15.67
N SER A 144 -20.40 -14.96 -14.51
CA SER A 144 -19.99 -13.79 -13.73
C SER A 144 -18.51 -13.86 -13.30
N LEU A 145 -17.98 -15.04 -12.95
CA LEU A 145 -16.56 -15.21 -12.63
C LEU A 145 -15.66 -14.95 -13.85
N ASN A 146 -16.09 -15.35 -15.05
CA ASN A 146 -15.36 -15.05 -16.29
C ASN A 146 -15.38 -13.55 -16.61
N GLU A 147 -16.52 -12.89 -16.39
CA GLU A 147 -16.62 -11.44 -16.53
C GLU A 147 -15.72 -10.72 -15.53
N PHE A 148 -15.69 -11.19 -14.27
CA PHE A 148 -14.85 -10.60 -13.24
C PHE A 148 -13.36 -10.74 -13.56
N ARG A 149 -12.94 -11.90 -14.08
CA ARG A 149 -11.59 -12.11 -14.61
C ARG A 149 -11.23 -11.11 -15.70
N LEU A 150 -12.17 -10.83 -16.61
CA LEU A 150 -11.96 -9.86 -17.69
C LEU A 150 -11.77 -8.45 -17.11
N LEU A 151 -12.62 -8.04 -16.17
CA LEU A 151 -12.49 -6.74 -15.50
C LEU A 151 -11.18 -6.61 -14.73
N ILE A 152 -10.72 -7.68 -14.05
CA ILE A 152 -9.41 -7.69 -13.39
C ILE A 152 -8.29 -7.42 -14.41
N THR A 153 -8.33 -8.12 -15.54
CA THR A 153 -7.31 -8.00 -16.58
C THR A 153 -7.28 -6.59 -17.18
N GLN A 154 -8.45 -5.99 -17.39
CA GLN A 154 -8.60 -4.66 -17.99
C GLN A 154 -8.20 -3.52 -17.04
N ASN A 155 -8.49 -3.65 -15.74
CA ASN A 155 -8.31 -2.54 -14.78
C ASN A 155 -6.95 -2.58 -14.07
N PHE A 156 -6.36 -3.76 -13.88
CA PHE A 156 -5.14 -3.91 -13.07
C PHE A 156 -3.93 -4.41 -13.86
N ASN A 157 -4.11 -4.82 -15.13
CA ASN A 157 -3.06 -5.26 -16.05
C ASN A 157 -2.01 -6.23 -15.40
N PRO A 158 -2.48 -7.36 -14.81
CA PRO A 158 -1.61 -8.27 -14.09
C PRO A 158 -0.56 -8.91 -15.01
N ASN A 159 0.61 -9.19 -14.46
CA ASN A 159 1.63 -9.98 -15.14
C ASN A 159 1.21 -11.47 -15.24
N GLN A 160 1.99 -12.29 -15.94
CA GLN A 160 1.62 -13.70 -16.18
C GLN A 160 1.55 -14.55 -14.91
N GLU A 161 2.35 -14.26 -13.89
CA GLU A 161 2.37 -15.00 -12.64
C GLU A 161 1.17 -14.61 -11.75
N GLU A 162 0.92 -13.30 -11.65
CA GLU A 162 -0.26 -12.72 -11.01
C GLU A 162 -1.55 -13.28 -11.61
N LEU A 163 -1.66 -13.27 -12.94
CA LEU A 163 -2.85 -13.78 -13.64
C LEU A 163 -3.08 -15.27 -13.39
N LYS A 164 -2.01 -16.09 -13.31
CA LYS A 164 -2.14 -17.51 -12.94
C LYS A 164 -2.69 -17.68 -11.53
N THR A 165 -2.23 -16.86 -10.58
CA THR A 165 -2.77 -16.88 -9.21
C THR A 165 -4.23 -16.47 -9.20
N VAL A 166 -4.62 -15.41 -9.91
CA VAL A 166 -6.02 -14.98 -10.05
C VAL A 166 -6.87 -16.12 -10.62
N ASP A 167 -6.43 -16.76 -11.71
CA ASP A 167 -7.16 -17.84 -12.37
C ASP A 167 -7.37 -19.03 -11.42
N ALA A 168 -6.35 -19.40 -10.65
CA ALA A 168 -6.46 -20.46 -9.65
C ALA A 168 -7.48 -20.13 -8.55
N ARG A 169 -7.53 -18.87 -8.12
CA ARG A 169 -8.47 -18.40 -7.08
C ARG A 169 -9.91 -18.35 -7.59
N LEU A 170 -10.13 -17.87 -8.81
CA LEU A 170 -11.46 -17.87 -9.43
C LEU A 170 -11.95 -19.28 -9.74
N GLN A 171 -11.05 -20.19 -10.14
CA GLN A 171 -11.41 -21.60 -10.33
C GLN A 171 -11.82 -22.25 -9.00
N TYR A 172 -11.08 -22.00 -7.92
CA TYR A 172 -11.46 -22.49 -6.59
C TYR A 172 -12.86 -22.00 -6.18
N LEU A 173 -13.16 -20.71 -6.42
CA LEU A 173 -14.47 -20.14 -6.13
C LEU A 173 -15.59 -20.75 -7.00
N SER A 174 -15.30 -21.05 -8.27
CA SER A 174 -16.20 -21.76 -9.18
C SER A 174 -16.50 -23.17 -8.69
N ASP A 175 -15.48 -23.92 -8.27
CA ASP A 175 -15.63 -25.30 -7.77
C ASP A 175 -16.37 -25.35 -6.43
N ALA A 176 -16.29 -24.27 -5.64
CA ALA A 176 -16.95 -24.18 -4.34
C ALA A 176 -18.49 -24.17 -4.46
N ILE A 177 -19.04 -23.72 -5.59
CA ILE A 177 -20.50 -23.63 -5.82
C ILE A 177 -21.16 -25.02 -5.77
N ASP A 178 -20.42 -26.07 -6.14
CA ASP A 178 -20.93 -27.45 -6.14
C ASP A 178 -20.80 -28.13 -4.77
N LYS A 179 -19.97 -27.59 -3.88
CA LYS A 179 -19.58 -28.22 -2.60
C LYS A 179 -20.19 -27.55 -1.38
N HIS A 180 -20.58 -26.29 -1.51
CA HIS A 180 -21.00 -25.44 -0.40
C HIS A 180 -22.39 -24.86 -0.66
N ASN A 181 -23.13 -24.63 0.42
CA ASN A 181 -24.38 -23.88 0.36
C ASN A 181 -24.11 -22.39 0.05
N LYS A 182 -25.16 -21.65 -0.25
CA LYS A 182 -25.08 -20.22 -0.61
C LYS A 182 -24.42 -19.37 0.47
N PHE A 183 -24.69 -19.65 1.75
CA PHE A 183 -24.07 -18.92 2.87
C PHE A 183 -22.56 -19.15 2.96
N ASP A 184 -22.12 -20.41 2.99
CA ASP A 184 -20.70 -20.77 3.08
C ASP A 184 -19.92 -20.27 1.86
N TRP A 185 -20.53 -20.35 0.67
CA TRP A 185 -19.93 -19.86 -0.56
C TRP A 185 -19.67 -18.34 -0.54
N LYS A 186 -20.56 -17.54 0.07
CA LYS A 186 -20.35 -16.09 0.23
C LYS A 186 -19.08 -15.80 1.02
N GLY A 187 -18.83 -16.54 2.10
CA GLY A 187 -17.58 -16.42 2.88
C GLY A 187 -16.34 -16.75 2.05
N ILE A 188 -16.41 -17.83 1.25
CA ILE A 188 -15.33 -18.23 0.33
C ILE A 188 -15.09 -17.16 -0.74
N ALA A 189 -16.16 -16.55 -1.26
CA ALA A 189 -16.08 -15.49 -2.26
C ALA A 189 -15.34 -14.26 -1.74
N ILE A 190 -15.66 -13.80 -0.53
CA ILE A 190 -14.97 -12.67 0.09
C ILE A 190 -13.50 -12.99 0.33
N SER A 191 -13.19 -14.18 0.89
CA SER A 191 -11.81 -14.62 1.09
C SER A 191 -11.03 -14.70 -0.24
N THR A 192 -11.71 -15.06 -1.32
CA THR A 192 -11.12 -15.11 -2.66
C THR A 192 -10.75 -13.72 -3.16
N VAL A 193 -11.63 -12.72 -3.00
CA VAL A 193 -11.34 -11.33 -3.39
C VAL A 193 -10.17 -10.75 -2.59
N ILE A 194 -10.10 -11.02 -1.28
CA ILE A 194 -8.95 -10.62 -0.44
C ILE A 194 -7.67 -11.28 -0.95
N SER A 195 -7.71 -12.58 -1.25
CA SER A 195 -6.53 -13.27 -1.78
C SER A 195 -6.09 -12.73 -3.14
N ILE A 196 -7.01 -12.29 -4.00
CA ILE A 196 -6.69 -11.67 -5.29
C ILE A 196 -6.05 -10.30 -5.05
N THR A 197 -6.58 -9.51 -4.12
CA THR A 197 -6.02 -8.20 -3.73
C THR A 197 -4.54 -8.34 -3.34
N ILE A 198 -4.23 -9.35 -2.52
CA ILE A 198 -2.86 -9.66 -2.08
C ILE A 198 -2.01 -10.15 -3.26
N ALA A 199 -2.53 -11.07 -4.07
CA ALA A 199 -1.79 -11.64 -5.20
C ALA A 199 -1.38 -10.58 -6.23
N LEU A 200 -2.21 -9.56 -6.41
CA LEU A 200 -1.98 -8.44 -7.31
C LEU A 200 -1.23 -7.27 -6.65
N SER A 201 -0.85 -7.39 -5.37
CA SER A 201 -0.20 -6.33 -4.58
C SER A 201 -0.94 -4.98 -4.68
N LEU A 202 -2.27 -5.01 -4.70
CA LEU A 202 -3.08 -3.79 -4.85
C LEU A 202 -2.99 -2.92 -3.61
N ASN A 203 -2.94 -1.60 -3.79
CA ASN A 203 -3.08 -0.66 -2.70
C ASN A 203 -4.55 -0.60 -2.19
N PRO A 204 -4.86 0.09 -1.07
CA PRO A 204 -6.22 0.14 -0.53
C PRO A 204 -7.29 0.67 -1.51
N GLU A 205 -6.97 1.68 -2.31
CA GLU A 205 -7.90 2.27 -3.29
C GLU A 205 -8.23 1.27 -4.41
N GLN A 206 -7.20 0.61 -4.94
CA GLN A 206 -7.32 -0.43 -5.96
C GLN A 206 -8.03 -1.69 -5.42
N GLY A 207 -7.75 -2.07 -4.17
CA GLY A 207 -8.45 -3.16 -3.49
C GLY A 207 -9.93 -2.86 -3.32
N ASN A 208 -10.29 -1.63 -2.94
CA ASN A 208 -11.68 -1.18 -2.90
C ASN A 208 -12.30 -1.21 -4.31
N GLN A 209 -11.60 -0.72 -5.33
CA GLN A 209 -12.08 -0.80 -6.72
C GLN A 209 -12.36 -2.25 -7.13
N LEU A 210 -11.46 -3.19 -6.86
CA LEU A 210 -11.64 -4.61 -7.14
C LEU A 210 -12.90 -5.16 -6.45
N PHE A 211 -13.10 -4.80 -5.18
CA PHE A 211 -14.27 -5.22 -4.43
C PHE A 211 -15.58 -4.64 -4.97
N GLN A 212 -15.57 -3.38 -5.44
CA GLN A 212 -16.73 -2.79 -6.11
C GLN A 212 -17.05 -3.48 -7.45
N LEU A 213 -16.03 -3.82 -8.25
CA LEU A 213 -16.22 -4.59 -9.48
C LEU A 213 -16.84 -5.96 -9.19
N PHE A 214 -16.37 -6.63 -8.13
CA PHE A 214 -16.93 -7.89 -7.67
C PHE A 214 -18.42 -7.74 -7.32
N LYS A 215 -18.76 -6.78 -6.47
CA LYS A 215 -20.15 -6.51 -6.06
C LYS A 215 -21.05 -6.20 -7.26
N GLN A 216 -20.59 -5.35 -8.18
CA GLN A 216 -21.35 -4.98 -9.37
C GLN A 216 -21.76 -6.23 -10.18
N ILE A 217 -20.80 -7.13 -10.43
CA ILE A 217 -21.03 -8.36 -11.20
C ILE A 217 -21.97 -9.31 -10.46
N PHE A 218 -21.79 -9.48 -9.15
CA PHE A 218 -22.52 -10.50 -8.40
C PHE A 218 -23.79 -9.99 -7.73
N SER A 219 -24.14 -8.70 -7.89
CA SER A 219 -25.34 -8.05 -7.30
C SER A 219 -26.66 -8.79 -7.58
N ASN A 220 -26.81 -9.41 -8.76
CA ASN A 220 -28.02 -10.14 -9.15
C ASN A 220 -28.12 -11.55 -8.54
N ILE A 221 -27.00 -12.11 -8.06
CA ILE A 221 -26.90 -13.45 -7.46
C ILE A 221 -26.80 -13.34 -5.93
N LEU A 222 -26.25 -12.23 -5.48
CA LEU A 222 -26.02 -11.86 -4.11
C LEU A 222 -26.93 -10.66 -3.81
N TYR A 223 -28.22 -10.92 -3.61
CA TYR A 223 -29.20 -9.95 -3.11
C TYR A 223 -28.82 -9.32 -1.72
N LEU A 224 -27.61 -9.59 -1.22
CA LEU A 224 -27.13 -9.34 0.13
C LEU A 224 -25.60 -9.07 0.19
N LEU A 225 -24.92 -8.79 -0.92
CA LEU A 225 -23.64 -8.07 -0.83
C LEU A 225 -23.92 -6.60 -1.10
N PRO A 226 -23.49 -5.67 -0.23
CA PRO A 226 -23.76 -4.24 -0.40
C PRO A 226 -23.20 -3.69 -1.71
#